data_AF-A0A7J2YAS5-F1
#
_entry.id   AF-A0A7J2YAS5-F1
#
_cell.length_a   1.000
_cell.length_b   1.000
_cell.length_c   1.000
_cell.angle_alpha   90.00
_cell.angle_beta   90.00
_cell.angle_gamma   90.00
#
_symmetry.space_group_name_H-M   'P 1'
#
loop_
_entity.id
_entity.type
_entity.pdbx_description
1 polymer ?
#
loop_
_entity_poly.entity_id
_entity_poly.type
_entity_poly.pdbx_seq_one_letter_code
_entity_poly.pdbx_strand_id
1 'polypeptide(L)' 'MTCKGRCVTYKAHKPISAGRYASGQKRCQVCEIFLKWDGLWCPCCGYRLRTKPRNLKYKAKLRAGKANQKPPQIKIL' A
#
# COMPACT_ATOMS: atom_id res chain seq x y z
N MET A 1 -11.97 5.45 -15.73
CA MET A 1 -12.49 4.87 -14.47
C MET A 1 -12.41 5.92 -13.38
N THR A 2 -13.51 6.22 -12.68
CA THR A 2 -13.59 7.33 -11.70
C THR A 2 -13.77 6.80 -10.28
N CYS A 3 -13.31 7.55 -9.27
CA CYS A 3 -13.56 7.23 -7.87
C CYS A 3 -15.06 7.30 -7.54
N LYS A 4 -15.55 6.33 -6.77
CA LYS A 4 -16.94 6.20 -6.29
C LYS A 4 -17.07 6.35 -4.76
N GLY A 5 -16.03 6.83 -4.06
CA GLY A 5 -16.05 7.07 -2.60
C GLY A 5 -15.99 5.84 -1.69
N ARG A 6 -16.42 4.64 -2.13
CA ARG A 6 -16.45 3.42 -1.28
C ARG A 6 -15.10 2.98 -0.70
N CYS A 7 -13.98 3.49 -1.19
CA CYS A 7 -12.66 3.18 -0.66
C CYS A 7 -12.29 3.94 0.62
N VAL A 8 -13.09 4.94 1.01
CA VAL A 8 -12.83 5.77 2.20
C VAL A 8 -12.87 4.94 3.50
N THR A 9 -13.69 3.91 3.57
CA THR A 9 -13.75 2.98 4.71
C THR A 9 -12.44 2.21 4.93
N TYR A 10 -11.64 2.05 3.88
CA TYR A 10 -10.33 1.38 3.92
C TYR A 10 -9.16 2.36 4.05
N LYS A 11 -9.43 3.67 4.19
CA LYS A 11 -8.40 4.71 4.20
C LYS A 11 -7.41 4.45 5.34
N ALA A 12 -6.13 4.41 4.99
CA ALA A 12 -5.07 4.18 5.95
C ALA A 12 -4.59 5.49 6.59
N HIS A 13 -4.39 5.46 7.90
CA HIS A 13 -3.76 6.55 8.64
C HIS A 13 -2.26 6.63 8.33
N LYS A 14 -1.67 7.82 8.43
CA LYS A 14 -0.23 7.99 8.27
C LYS A 14 0.49 7.27 9.43
N PRO A 15 1.41 6.34 9.17
CA PRO A 15 2.22 5.72 10.21
C PRO A 15 3.18 6.76 10.82
N ILE A 16 3.45 6.63 12.13
CA ILE A 16 4.27 7.58 12.91
C ILE A 16 5.76 7.39 12.60
N SER A 17 6.25 6.15 12.63
CA SER A 17 7.69 5.84 12.55
C SER A 17 8.14 5.17 11.24
N ALA A 18 7.21 4.76 10.38
CA ALA A 18 7.51 3.99 9.17
C ALA A 18 7.08 4.71 7.89
N GLY A 19 7.65 4.33 6.75
CA GLY A 19 7.12 4.74 5.45
C GLY A 19 5.82 3.99 5.12
N ARG A 20 4.83 4.66 4.52
CA ARG A 20 3.52 4.03 4.18
C ARG A 20 3.63 2.69 3.45
N TYR A 21 4.52 2.60 2.45
CA TYR A 21 4.72 1.36 1.69
C TYR A 21 5.47 0.28 2.49
N ALA A 22 6.35 0.69 3.42
CA ALA A 22 7.03 -0.24 4.32
C ALA A 22 6.06 -0.82 5.35
N SER A 23 5.04 -0.06 5.76
CA SER A 23 3.95 -0.52 6.63
C SER A 23 2.81 -1.22 5.87
N GLY A 24 3.05 -1.68 4.64
CA GLY A 24 2.07 -2.43 3.84
C GLY A 24 0.90 -1.62 3.27
N GLN A 25 0.87 -0.29 3.45
CA GLN A 25 -0.20 0.53 2.86
C GLN A 25 -0.03 0.64 1.36
N LYS A 26 -1.15 0.61 0.65
CA LYS A 26 -1.18 0.68 -0.82
C LYS A 26 -1.81 1.99 -1.25
N ARG A 27 -1.41 2.56 -2.40
CA ARG A 27 -2.01 3.80 -2.92
C ARG A 27 -2.79 3.54 -4.19
N CYS A 28 -4.06 3.96 -4.21
CA CYS A 28 -4.80 4.08 -5.47
C CYS A 28 -4.38 5.39 -6.17
N GLN A 29 -4.09 5.34 -7.46
CA GLN A 29 -3.79 6.57 -8.23
C GLN A 29 -5.05 7.33 -8.61
N VAL A 30 -6.15 6.63 -8.86
CA VAL A 30 -7.42 7.24 -9.29
C VAL A 30 -8.16 7.86 -8.09
N CYS A 31 -8.23 7.14 -6.97
CA CYS A 31 -8.89 7.64 -5.76
C CYS A 31 -7.97 8.49 -4.87
N GLU A 32 -6.69 8.59 -5.23
CA GLU A 32 -5.62 9.34 -4.55
C GLU A 32 -5.35 9.04 -3.06
N ILE A 33 -6.05 8.08 -2.46
CA ILE A 33 -5.87 7.69 -1.07
C ILE A 33 -4.90 6.51 -0.88
N PHE A 34 -4.35 6.42 0.33
CA PHE A 34 -3.71 5.22 0.84
C PHE A 34 -4.74 4.33 1.55
N LEU A 35 -4.63 3.02 1.36
CA LEU A 35 -5.56 2.04 1.92
C LEU A 35 -4.81 0.92 2.63
N LYS A 36 -5.44 0.36 3.66
CA LYS A 36 -5.14 -1.00 4.15
C LYS A 36 -6.14 -1.94 3.44
N TRP A 37 -5.63 -2.72 2.51
CA TRP A 37 -6.43 -3.60 1.66
C TRP A 37 -5.58 -4.76 1.19
N ASP A 38 -6.06 -5.99 1.29
CA ASP A 38 -5.28 -7.18 0.95
C ASP A 38 -5.22 -7.43 -0.57
N GLY A 39 -6.25 -7.00 -1.31
CA GLY A 39 -6.31 -7.13 -2.76
C GLY A 39 -5.28 -6.28 -3.53
N LEU A 40 -5.09 -6.65 -4.81
CA LEU A 40 -4.20 -5.91 -5.73
C LEU A 40 -4.89 -4.72 -6.41
N TRP A 41 -6.22 -4.70 -6.41
CA TRP A 41 -7.05 -3.74 -7.11
C TRP A 41 -7.86 -2.91 -6.12
N CYS A 42 -8.08 -1.64 -6.43
CA CYS A 42 -8.86 -0.76 -5.58
C CYS A 42 -10.32 -1.23 -5.52
N PRO A 43 -10.91 -1.44 -4.33
CA PRO A 43 -12.31 -1.89 -4.21
C PRO A 43 -13.32 -0.86 -4.71
N CYS A 44 -12.88 0.38 -4.97
CA CYS A 44 -13.73 1.47 -5.40
C CYS A 44 -13.74 1.68 -6.92
N CYS A 45 -12.56 1.91 -7.51
CA CYS A 45 -12.42 2.26 -8.92
C CYS A 45 -11.83 1.14 -9.79
N GLY A 46 -11.43 0.01 -9.21
CA GLY A 46 -10.80 -1.09 -9.93
C GLY A 46 -9.36 -0.82 -10.39
N TYR A 47 -8.77 0.35 -10.12
CA TYR A 47 -7.39 0.62 -10.52
C TYR A 47 -6.37 -0.16 -9.68
N ARG A 48 -5.30 -0.67 -10.31
CA ARG A 48 -4.25 -1.44 -9.62
C ARG A 48 -3.57 -0.60 -8.54
N LEU A 49 -3.52 -1.12 -7.33
CA LEU A 49 -2.93 -0.42 -6.21
C LEU A 49 -1.41 -0.43 -6.30
N ARG A 50 -0.80 0.74 -6.06
CA ARG A 50 0.66 0.84 -5.93
C ARG A 50 1.10 0.33 -4.57
N THR A 51 2.07 -0.57 -4.59
CA THR A 51 2.75 -1.11 -3.40
C THR A 51 4.16 -0.56 -3.23
N LYS A 52 4.62 0.30 -4.14
CA LYS A 52 5.95 0.91 -4.16
C LYS A 52 5.88 2.41 -4.48
N PRO A 53 6.82 3.23 -3.98
CA PRO A 53 6.99 4.63 -4.38
C PRO A 53 7.28 4.76 -5.88
N ARG A 54 6.91 5.92 -6.46
CA ARG A 54 7.30 6.29 -7.83
C ARG A 54 8.78 6.67 -7.92
N ASN A 55 9.21 7.58 -7.02
CA ASN A 55 10.54 8.15 -7.06
C ASN A 55 11.61 7.12 -6.65
N LEU A 56 12.69 7.07 -7.45
CA LEU A 56 13.78 6.10 -7.32
C LEU A 56 14.47 6.16 -5.95
N LYS A 57 14.70 7.36 -5.40
CA LYS A 57 15.29 7.57 -4.06
C LYS A 57 14.48 6.84 -2.98
N TYR A 58 13.16 6.96 -3.01
CA TYR A 58 12.29 6.30 -2.03
C TYR A 58 12.10 4.81 -2.31
N LYS A 59 12.21 4.38 -3.57
CA LYS A 59 12.23 2.96 -3.93
C LYS A 59 13.49 2.29 -3.38
N ALA A 60 14.65 2.94 -3.46
CA ALA A 60 15.89 2.47 -2.85
C ALA A 60 15.77 2.39 -1.32
N LYS A 61 15.26 3.44 -0.65
CA LYS A 61 14.98 3.42 0.80
C LYS A 61 14.05 2.26 1.21
N LEU A 62 12.99 2.01 0.43
CA LEU A 62 12.08 0.89 0.70
C LEU A 62 12.78 -0.47 0.58
N ARG A 63 13.67 -0.64 -0.40
CA ARG A 63 14.42 -1.90 -0.58
C ARG A 63 15.41 -2.11 0.56
N ALA A 64 16.16 -1.08 0.93
CA ALA A 64 17.09 -1.13 2.06
C ALA A 64 16.38 -1.54 3.37
N GLY A 65 15.19 -0.99 3.63
CA GLY A 65 14.40 -1.36 4.81
C GLY A 65 13.78 -2.78 4.77
N LYS A 66 13.64 -3.39 3.59
CA LYS A 66 13.08 -4.75 3.43
C LYS A 66 14.07 -5.87 3.70
N ALA A 67 15.38 -5.59 3.70
CA ALA A 67 16.40 -6.59 4.04
C ALA A 67 16.22 -7.21 5.44
N ASN A 68 15.46 -6.55 6.33
CA ASN A 68 15.21 -6.98 7.71
C ASN A 68 13.78 -7.51 7.98
N GLN A 69 12.92 -7.67 6.97
CA GLN A 69 11.54 -8.13 7.16
C GLN A 69 11.41 -9.60 6.75
N LYS A 70 11.40 -10.53 7.73
CA LYS A 70 11.05 -11.94 7.50
C LYS A 70 9.68 -12.01 6.81
N PRO A 71 9.48 -12.88 5.80
CA PRO A 71 8.17 -13.09 5.21
C PRO A 71 7.16 -13.52 6.29
N PRO A 72 5.87 -13.15 6.17
CA PRO A 72 4.86 -13.66 7.08
C PRO A 72 4.89 -15.19 7.00
N GLN A 73 5.17 -15.85 8.12
CA GLN A 73 5.07 -17.31 8.22
C GLN A 73 3.62 -17.69 7.96
N ILE A 74 3.38 -18.28 6.80
CA ILE A 74 2.12 -18.94 6.49
C ILE A 74 2.07 -20.17 7.39
N LYS A 75 1.31 -20.10 8.49
CA LYS A 75 0.98 -21.31 9.27
C LYS A 75 -0.01 -22.12 8.43
N ILE A 76 0.50 -23.12 7.75
CA ILE A 76 -0.32 -24.20 7.18
C ILE A 76 -0.74 -25.04 8.38
N LEU A 77 -2.05 -25.19 8.57
CA LEU A 77 -2.64 -26.07 9.58
C LEU A 77 -2.43 -27.53 9.16
#